data_AF-A0A1F8TNS3-F1
#
_entry.id   AF-A0A1F8TNS3-F1
#
_cell.length_a   1.000
_cell.length_b   1.000
_cell.length_c   1.000
_cell.angle_alpha   90.00
_cell.angle_beta   90.00
_cell.angle_gamma   90.00
#
_symmetry.space_group_name_H-M   'P 1'
#
loop_
_entity.id
_entity.type
_entity.pdbx_description
1 polymer ?
#
loop_
_entity_poly.entity_id
_entity_poly.type
_entity_poly.pdbx_seq_one_letter_code
_entity_poly.pdbx_strand_id
1 'polypeptide(L)'
;MLLAGCLLFSPLSLAAENFAAPKLREHLRPTMETLRDFRKDGDLVYVYYWAEHAVRFYAPKYGFAMSDFILGADHHDQPELYRAELDALRGHARVWFLFSHVYEVGDFNERDFILGYLDSIGDLSRAYNAHGTSVFLYLYDLR
;
A
#
# COMPACT_ATOMS: atom_id res chain seq x y z
N MET A 1 -6.35 47.89 17.47
CA MET A 1 -6.77 46.52 17.78
C MET A 1 -7.45 45.85 16.58
N LEU A 2 -6.78 45.76 15.42
CA LEU A 2 -7.33 45.17 14.19
C LEU A 2 -6.50 43.97 13.67
N LEU A 3 -5.38 43.66 14.34
CA LEU A 3 -4.48 42.57 13.97
C LEU A 3 -4.93 41.19 14.51
N ALA A 4 -5.80 41.14 15.52
CA ALA A 4 -6.20 39.88 16.16
C ALA A 4 -7.20 39.06 15.34
N GLY A 5 -8.02 39.69 14.49
CA GLY A 5 -9.03 38.99 13.69
C GLY A 5 -8.42 38.11 12.59
N CYS A 6 -7.41 38.63 11.87
CA CYS A 6 -6.75 37.90 10.78
C CYS A 6 -5.96 36.66 11.26
N LEU A 7 -5.53 36.64 12.53
CA LEU A 7 -4.84 35.50 13.13
C LEU A 7 -5.77 34.29 13.37
N LEU A 8 -7.09 34.51 13.48
CA LEU A 8 -8.06 33.43 13.73
C LEU A 8 -8.70 32.87 12.44
N PHE A 9 -8.68 33.62 11.33
CA PHE A 9 -9.22 33.12 10.06
C PHE A 9 -8.40 31.96 9.47
N SER A 10 -7.08 31.97 9.66
CA SER A 10 -6.18 30.90 9.19
C SER A 10 -6.41 29.55 9.89
N PRO A 11 -6.46 29.44 11.23
CA PRO A 11 -6.75 28.16 11.86
C PRO A 11 -8.19 27.69 11.63
N LEU A 12 -9.16 28.60 11.47
CA LEU A 12 -10.56 28.23 11.27
C LEU A 12 -10.82 27.66 9.87
N SER A 13 -10.22 28.23 8.83
CA SER A 13 -10.27 27.70 7.47
C SER A 13 -9.55 26.36 7.36
N LEU A 14 -8.36 26.23 7.97
CA LEU A 14 -7.63 24.98 8.04
C LEU A 14 -8.39 23.89 8.82
N ALA A 15 -9.08 24.25 9.91
CA ALA A 15 -9.92 23.33 10.68
C ALA A 15 -11.16 22.90 9.89
N ALA A 16 -11.80 23.81 9.16
CA ALA A 16 -12.94 23.50 8.31
C ALA A 16 -12.55 22.59 7.13
N GLU A 17 -11.41 22.84 6.48
CA GLU A 17 -10.86 21.96 5.46
C GLU A 17 -10.53 20.58 6.02
N ASN A 18 -9.87 20.49 7.18
CA ASN A 18 -9.56 19.21 7.82
C ASN A 18 -10.80 18.46 8.33
N PHE A 19 -11.92 19.14 8.60
CA PHE A 19 -13.17 18.50 8.99
C PHE A 19 -13.97 18.02 7.77
N ALA A 20 -14.01 18.81 6.70
CA ALA A 20 -14.71 18.48 5.46
C ALA A 20 -13.95 17.45 4.60
N ALA A 21 -12.62 17.48 4.63
CA ALA A 21 -11.73 16.55 3.95
C ALA A 21 -10.60 16.14 4.91
N PRO A 22 -10.88 15.27 5.90
CA PRO A 22 -9.86 14.81 6.82
C PRO A 22 -8.72 14.19 6.04
N LYS A 23 -7.52 14.75 6.20
CA LYS A 23 -6.26 14.21 5.68
C LYS A 23 -5.96 12.90 6.42
N LEU A 24 -6.74 11.86 6.13
CA LEU A 24 -6.54 10.49 6.59
C LEU A 24 -5.36 9.92 5.82
N ARG A 25 -4.15 10.33 6.23
CA ARG A 25 -2.87 10.01 5.60
C ARG A 25 -2.60 8.50 5.44
N GLU A 26 -3.38 7.63 6.08
CA GLU A 26 -3.11 6.19 6.17
C GLU A 26 -4.40 5.35 6.08
N HIS A 27 -5.31 5.71 5.16
CA HIS A 27 -6.55 4.96 5.01
C HIS A 27 -6.36 3.72 4.13
N LEU A 28 -6.17 2.55 4.78
CA LEU A 28 -6.17 1.25 4.10
C LEU A 28 -7.56 0.77 3.65
N ARG A 29 -8.64 1.40 4.14
CA ARG A 29 -10.02 1.02 3.82
C ARG A 29 -10.29 0.88 2.31
N PRO A 30 -10.00 1.87 1.46
CA PRO A 30 -10.22 1.74 0.01
C PRO A 30 -9.44 0.56 -0.60
N THR A 31 -8.24 0.29 -0.11
CA THR A 31 -7.42 -0.84 -0.58
C THR A 31 -8.02 -2.18 -0.16
N MET A 32 -8.49 -2.30 1.08
CA MET A 32 -9.15 -3.52 1.56
C MET A 32 -10.51 -3.76 0.90
N GLU A 33 -11.26 -2.70 0.60
CA GLU A 33 -12.50 -2.75 -0.19
C GLU A 33 -12.20 -3.23 -1.61
N THR A 34 -11.17 -2.67 -2.25
CA THR A 34 -10.72 -3.10 -3.57
C THR A 34 -10.30 -4.58 -3.57
N LEU A 35 -9.53 -5.02 -2.57
CA LEU A 35 -9.17 -6.43 -2.43
C LEU A 35 -10.42 -7.30 -2.28
N ARG A 36 -11.36 -6.94 -1.40
CA ARG A 36 -12.59 -7.72 -1.22
C ARG A 36 -13.42 -7.81 -2.50
N ASP A 37 -13.51 -6.74 -3.27
CA ASP A 37 -14.41 -6.64 -4.41
C ASP A 37 -13.80 -7.24 -5.70
N PHE A 38 -12.47 -7.25 -5.84
CA PHE A 38 -11.78 -7.69 -7.07
C PHE A 38 -10.93 -8.95 -6.93
N ARG A 39 -10.64 -9.41 -5.70
CA ARG A 39 -9.94 -10.67 -5.48
C ARG A 39 -10.82 -11.84 -5.93
N LYS A 40 -10.20 -12.81 -6.60
CA LYS A 40 -10.83 -14.07 -7.00
C LYS A 40 -10.23 -15.24 -6.24
N ASP A 41 -10.93 -16.37 -6.25
CA ASP A 41 -10.38 -17.62 -5.73
C ASP A 41 -9.11 -18.00 -6.51
N GLY A 42 -8.04 -18.28 -5.79
CA GLY A 42 -6.71 -18.55 -6.34
C GLY A 42 -5.80 -17.31 -6.46
N ASP A 43 -6.32 -16.10 -6.24
CA ASP A 43 -5.48 -14.90 -6.15
C ASP A 43 -4.64 -14.94 -4.86
N LEU A 44 -3.34 -14.68 -5.01
CA LEU A 44 -2.44 -14.46 -3.88
C LEU A 44 -2.42 -12.97 -3.51
N VAL A 45 -2.22 -12.68 -2.22
CA VAL A 45 -2.03 -11.31 -1.75
C VAL A 45 -0.72 -11.25 -0.98
N TYR A 46 0.30 -10.70 -1.63
CA TYR A 46 1.57 -10.38 -1.01
C TYR A 46 1.49 -9.01 -0.33
N VAL A 47 2.00 -8.94 0.90
CA VAL A 47 2.01 -7.75 1.74
C VAL A 47 3.46 -7.38 2.02
N TYR A 48 3.88 -6.21 1.56
CA TYR A 48 5.17 -5.65 1.90
C TYR A 48 5.32 -5.47 3.41
N TYR A 49 6.50 -5.76 3.97
CA TYR A 49 6.68 -5.95 5.42
C TYR A 49 6.18 -4.77 6.28
N TRP A 50 6.47 -3.52 5.88
CA TRP A 50 5.97 -2.35 6.62
C TRP A 50 4.45 -2.17 6.58
N ALA A 51 3.77 -2.80 5.62
CA ALA A 51 2.33 -2.80 5.55
C ALA A 51 1.67 -3.83 6.48
N GLU A 52 2.43 -4.77 7.06
CA GLU A 52 1.89 -5.86 7.89
C GLU A 52 1.03 -5.33 9.05
N HIS A 53 1.55 -4.38 9.83
CA HIS A 53 0.84 -3.83 11.00
C HIS A 53 -0.52 -3.25 10.61
N ALA A 54 -0.53 -2.57 9.48
CA ALA A 54 -1.69 -1.89 8.97
C ALA A 54 -2.69 -2.94 8.42
N VAL A 55 -2.24 -3.96 7.68
CA VAL A 55 -3.07 -5.10 7.26
C VAL A 55 -3.67 -5.84 8.46
N ARG A 56 -2.88 -6.15 9.48
CA ARG A 56 -3.33 -6.85 10.71
C ARG A 56 -4.48 -6.14 11.40
N PHE A 57 -4.51 -4.80 11.37
CA PHE A 57 -5.58 -4.02 11.97
C PHE A 57 -6.86 -3.95 11.11
N TYR A 58 -6.73 -3.95 9.78
CA TYR A 58 -7.86 -3.77 8.87
C TYR A 58 -8.43 -5.09 8.33
N ALA A 59 -7.62 -6.11 8.07
CA ALA A 59 -8.02 -7.38 7.46
C ALA A 59 -9.27 -8.02 8.13
N PRO A 60 -9.35 -8.17 9.46
CA PRO A 60 -10.52 -8.78 10.10
C PRO A 60 -11.83 -8.00 9.88
N LYS A 61 -11.74 -6.67 9.71
CA LYS A 61 -12.91 -5.79 9.48
C LYS A 61 -13.49 -5.95 8.07
N TYR A 62 -12.72 -6.53 7.17
CA TYR A 62 -13.10 -6.79 5.77
C TYR A 62 -13.30 -8.28 5.48
N GLY A 63 -13.31 -9.12 6.52
CA GLY A 63 -13.54 -10.56 6.40
C GLY A 63 -12.31 -11.37 6.02
N PHE A 64 -11.11 -10.78 6.08
CA PHE A 64 -9.85 -11.49 5.83
C PHE A 64 -9.22 -11.99 7.13
N ALA A 65 -8.63 -13.17 7.06
CA ALA A 65 -7.71 -13.71 8.05
C ALA A 65 -6.27 -13.39 7.64
N MET A 66 -5.33 -13.35 8.60
CA MET A 66 -3.91 -13.16 8.26
C MET A 66 -3.34 -14.29 7.40
N SER A 67 -3.96 -15.48 7.42
CA SER A 67 -3.61 -16.60 6.54
C SER A 67 -3.96 -16.37 5.07
N ASP A 68 -4.75 -15.35 4.76
CA ASP A 68 -5.08 -14.99 3.37
C ASP A 68 -3.95 -14.18 2.70
N PHE A 69 -2.93 -13.80 3.48
CA PHE A 69 -1.82 -12.96 3.03
C PHE A 69 -0.48 -13.69 3.12
N ILE A 70 0.37 -13.44 2.13
CA ILE A 70 1.79 -13.78 2.16
C ILE A 70 2.51 -12.54 2.67
N LEU A 71 3.13 -12.64 3.85
CA LEU A 71 3.88 -11.53 4.43
C LEU A 71 5.31 -11.56 3.90
N GLY A 72 5.73 -10.47 3.27
CA GLY A 72 7.11 -10.28 2.85
C GLY A 72 8.04 -10.06 4.03
N ALA A 73 9.29 -10.50 3.88
CA ALA A 73 10.32 -10.29 4.88
C ALA A 73 10.91 -8.86 4.81
N ASP A 74 11.53 -8.47 5.92
CA ASP A 74 12.35 -7.27 5.96
C ASP A 74 13.71 -7.54 5.32
N HIS A 75 14.00 -6.85 4.21
CA HIS A 75 15.24 -6.94 3.47
C HIS A 75 15.86 -5.57 3.19
N HIS A 76 15.55 -4.53 3.98
CA HIS A 76 16.06 -3.19 3.71
C HIS A 76 17.59 -3.09 3.73
N ASP A 77 18.26 -3.92 4.54
CA ASP A 77 19.72 -4.02 4.54
C ASP A 77 20.30 -4.75 3.31
N GLN A 78 19.50 -5.61 2.66
CA GLN A 78 19.90 -6.44 1.51
C GLN A 78 18.77 -6.56 0.47
N PRO A 79 18.44 -5.48 -0.28
CA PRO A 79 17.27 -5.45 -1.16
C PRO A 79 17.23 -6.55 -2.23
N GLU A 80 18.38 -7.09 -2.64
CA GLU A 80 18.46 -8.19 -3.61
C GLU A 80 17.73 -9.47 -3.15
N LEU A 81 17.55 -9.66 -1.84
CA LEU A 81 16.81 -10.80 -1.30
C LEU A 81 15.31 -10.74 -1.64
N TYR A 82 14.75 -9.55 -1.90
CA TYR A 82 13.38 -9.43 -2.41
C TYR A 82 13.20 -10.20 -3.72
N ARG A 83 14.22 -10.28 -4.58
CA ARG A 83 14.08 -11.00 -5.86
C ARG A 83 13.79 -12.48 -5.64
N ALA A 84 14.51 -13.12 -4.72
CA ALA A 84 14.32 -14.54 -4.42
C ALA A 84 12.93 -14.82 -3.82
N GLU A 85 12.43 -13.91 -2.98
CA GLU A 85 11.10 -14.00 -2.41
C GLU A 85 10.01 -13.84 -3.49
N LEU A 86 10.17 -12.86 -4.38
CA LEU A 86 9.23 -12.60 -5.47
C LEU A 86 9.27 -13.71 -6.53
N ASP A 87 10.43 -14.33 -6.75
CA ASP A 87 10.58 -15.48 -7.64
C ASP A 87 9.79 -16.69 -7.15
N ALA A 88 9.64 -16.86 -5.83
CA ALA A 88 8.81 -17.92 -5.26
C ALA A 88 7.31 -17.76 -5.58
N LEU A 89 6.89 -16.56 -6.01
CA LEU A 89 5.51 -16.27 -6.43
C LEU A 89 5.29 -16.47 -7.94
N ARG A 90 6.33 -16.79 -8.71
CA ARG A 90 6.22 -17.03 -10.16
C ARG A 90 5.33 -18.22 -10.49
N GLY A 91 4.70 -18.18 -11.67
CA GLY A 91 3.73 -19.17 -12.10
C GLY A 91 2.31 -18.93 -11.59
N HIS A 92 2.11 -17.90 -10.75
CA HIS A 92 0.80 -17.44 -10.34
C HIS A 92 0.32 -16.26 -11.21
N ALA A 93 -0.77 -16.48 -11.93
CA ALA A 93 -1.29 -15.50 -12.89
C ALA A 93 -1.94 -14.25 -12.25
N ARG A 94 -2.21 -14.26 -10.94
CA ARG A 94 -2.90 -13.16 -10.25
C ARG A 94 -2.36 -12.99 -8.84
N VAL A 95 -1.35 -12.14 -8.70
CA VAL A 95 -0.75 -11.80 -7.41
C VAL A 95 -0.96 -10.32 -7.13
N TRP A 96 -1.65 -10.03 -6.02
CA TRP A 96 -1.84 -8.69 -5.51
C TRP A 96 -0.66 -8.31 -4.62
N PHE A 97 -0.10 -7.12 -4.84
CA PHE A 97 1.00 -6.57 -4.05
C PHE A 97 0.50 -5.33 -3.32
N LEU A 98 0.48 -5.38 -1.99
CA LEU A 98 0.07 -4.30 -1.13
C LEU A 98 1.28 -3.65 -0.47
N PHE A 99 1.44 -2.36 -0.67
CA PHE A 99 2.48 -1.52 -0.06
C PHE A 99 1.85 -0.45 0.83
N SER A 100 2.51 -0.18 1.96
CA SER A 100 2.24 0.94 2.84
C SER A 100 3.51 1.25 3.61
N HIS A 101 3.71 2.50 4.01
CA HIS A 101 4.91 2.95 4.73
C HIS A 101 6.21 2.51 4.04
N VAL A 102 6.29 2.76 2.73
CA VAL A 102 7.44 2.37 1.91
C VAL A 102 8.72 2.99 2.45
N TYR A 103 9.77 2.19 2.56
CA TYR A 103 11.09 2.66 2.94
C TYR A 103 11.74 3.46 1.82
N GLU A 104 12.22 4.66 2.16
CA GLU A 104 12.84 5.61 1.23
C GLU A 104 14.09 6.23 1.87
N VAL A 105 15.24 6.12 1.21
CA VAL A 105 16.51 6.74 1.63
C VAL A 105 17.26 7.33 0.44
N GLY A 106 17.44 8.65 0.44
CA GLY A 106 18.03 9.35 -0.69
C GLY A 106 17.18 9.16 -1.96
N ASP A 107 17.78 8.64 -3.02
CA ASP A 107 17.08 8.31 -4.27
C ASP A 107 16.54 6.86 -4.30
N PHE A 108 16.76 6.08 -3.23
CA PHE A 108 16.30 4.70 -3.15
C PHE A 108 14.87 4.63 -2.61
N ASN A 109 14.00 3.93 -3.33
CA ASN A 109 12.61 3.64 -2.96
C ASN A 109 12.36 2.13 -3.11
N GLU A 110 12.04 1.43 -2.02
CA GLU A 110 11.89 -0.03 -2.06
C GLU A 110 10.71 -0.50 -2.90
N ARG A 111 9.61 0.26 -2.93
CA ARG A 111 8.47 -0.05 -3.79
C ARG A 111 8.92 -0.02 -5.24
N ASP A 112 9.64 1.02 -5.65
CA ASP A 112 10.07 1.15 -7.05
C ASP A 112 11.10 0.07 -7.43
N PHE A 113 11.97 -0.32 -6.50
CA PHE A 113 12.87 -1.46 -6.68
C PHE A 113 12.10 -2.78 -6.89
N ILE A 114 11.12 -3.06 -6.02
CA ILE A 114 10.28 -4.26 -6.09
C ILE A 114 9.44 -4.26 -7.38
N LEU A 115 8.77 -3.15 -7.71
CA LEU A 115 7.96 -3.01 -8.92
C LEU A 115 8.82 -3.18 -10.17
N GLY A 116 10.02 -2.58 -10.21
CA GLY A 116 10.94 -2.75 -11.34
C GLY A 116 11.36 -4.21 -11.54
N TYR A 117 11.46 -5.00 -10.46
CA TYR A 117 11.67 -6.44 -10.60
C TYR A 117 10.41 -7.17 -11.07
N LEU A 118 9.24 -6.85 -10.52
CA LEU A 118 7.96 -7.44 -10.93
C LEU A 118 7.69 -7.23 -12.43
N ASP A 119 7.99 -6.04 -12.95
CA ASP A 119 7.90 -5.71 -14.38
C ASP A 119 8.86 -6.56 -15.25
N SER A 120 9.92 -7.12 -14.68
CA SER A 120 10.84 -8.03 -15.39
C SER A 120 10.38 -9.49 -15.41
N ILE A 121 9.48 -9.88 -14.51
CA ILE A 121 9.02 -11.27 -14.33
C ILE A 121 7.51 -11.46 -14.59
N GLY A 122 6.80 -10.39 -14.90
CA GLY A 122 5.36 -10.42 -15.11
C GLY A 122 4.82 -9.14 -15.74
N ASP A 123 3.51 -9.10 -15.91
CA ASP A 123 2.80 -7.95 -16.49
C ASP A 123 1.90 -7.28 -15.44
N LEU A 124 2.03 -5.97 -15.28
CA LEU A 124 1.13 -5.17 -14.45
C LEU A 124 -0.28 -5.17 -15.06
N SER A 125 -1.21 -5.84 -14.40
CA SER A 125 -2.61 -5.89 -14.81
C SER A 125 -3.42 -4.69 -14.33
N ARG A 126 -3.21 -4.26 -13.06
CA ARG A 126 -3.94 -3.14 -12.45
C ARG A 126 -3.10 -2.45 -11.38
N ALA A 127 -3.28 -1.14 -11.26
CA ALA A 127 -2.75 -0.35 -10.15
C ALA A 127 -3.87 0.47 -9.53
N TYR A 128 -3.91 0.49 -8.20
CA TYR A 128 -4.84 1.27 -7.40
C TYR A 128 -4.03 2.11 -6.41
N ASN A 129 -4.09 3.42 -6.58
CA ASN A 129 -3.60 4.40 -5.60
C ASN A 129 -4.79 5.23 -5.10
N ALA A 130 -5.07 5.17 -3.80
CA ALA A 130 -6.04 6.11 -3.24
C ALA A 130 -5.35 7.47 -3.08
N HIS A 131 -5.88 8.49 -3.76
CA HIS A 131 -5.33 9.85 -3.64
C HIS A 131 -5.28 10.29 -2.17
N GLY A 132 -4.11 10.71 -1.70
CA GLY A 132 -3.90 11.18 -0.33
C GLY A 132 -3.59 10.08 0.70
N THR A 133 -3.44 8.82 0.28
CA THR A 133 -2.93 7.74 1.14
C THR A 133 -1.53 7.32 0.72
N SER A 134 -0.73 6.85 1.68
CA SER A 134 0.57 6.21 1.43
C SER A 134 0.43 4.70 1.16
N VAL A 135 -0.72 4.28 0.62
CA VAL A 135 -1.06 2.87 0.40
C VAL A 135 -1.21 2.61 -1.10
N PHE A 136 -0.54 1.58 -1.58
CA PHE A 136 -0.53 1.20 -2.99
C PHE A 136 -0.93 -0.26 -3.13
N LEU A 137 -1.74 -0.55 -4.14
CA LEU A 137 -2.16 -1.91 -4.46
C LEU A 137 -1.97 -2.15 -5.95
N TYR A 138 -1.21 -3.20 -6.28
CA TYR A 138 -0.93 -3.60 -7.64
C TYR A 138 -1.37 -5.03 -7.86
N LEU A 139 -1.81 -5.36 -9.07
CA LEU A 139 -2.10 -6.72 -9.50
C LEU A 139 -1.18 -7.06 -10.65
N TYR A 140 -0.39 -8.11 -10.47
CA TYR A 140 0.51 -8.65 -11.49
C TYR A 140 0.09 -10.05 -11.93
N ASP A 141 0.39 -10.35 -13.19
CA ASP A 141 0.41 -11.69 -13.75
C ASP A 141 1.88 -12.14 -13.85
N LEU A 142 2.31 -13.05 -12.98
CA LEU A 142 3.69 -13.50 -12.89
C LEU A 142 3.90 -14.77 -13.72
N ARG A 143 4.86 -14.72 -14.64
CA ARG A 143 5.17 -15.81 -15.58
C ARG A 143 6.36 -16.63 -15.14
#